data_AF-A0A200QZY1-F1
#
_entry.id   AF-A0A200QZY1-F1
#
_cell.length_a   1.000
_cell.length_b   1.000
_cell.length_c   1.000
_cell.angle_alpha   90.00
_cell.angle_beta   90.00
_cell.angle_gamma   90.00
#
_symmetry.space_group_name_H-M   'P 1'
#
loop_
_entity.id
_entity.type
_entity.pdbx_description
1 polymer ?
#
loop_
_entity_poly.entity_id
_entity_poly.type
_entity_poly.pdbx_seq_one_letter_code
_entity_poly.pdbx_strand_id
1 'polypeptide(L)'
;MGQMMAIFVVCFFVFSFFLISSATAAPCSDPCLHQSKAAYFPLSTPLKSGACGYGSLQAKGFYNGYIAAGVPSLFRDGVGCGACFHVRCKDKTLCRGRGTNVVLTDSHKGSNKTELVLSERAFISMASKGKARELLKLGTVDMEYRRIPCEYKNQNLSIRIDESSNKPNNLAITFLYQGGQTEIALVEFYQERSFTSWVSMSKKYGAVWETSPVPQEPLNFRLFVYRGYDRYFIFSATALPVDWKVGAVYDLGVQMNDVFDKRDGCSPDCTAAAGACGYGSLAKGFNNGYIALVRCKNKTLCGESGTNVVLTDSHNSSETDLVLSDRAFISMASKGKARELLKLGIVDVEYRRIRCEYKNQNLSVRVDESSKKPNNLVITVLYQGGKTGIYSVDVFQEGTSLKSYMTNKYGAVWEMSPVPEAGLIFSLFTVGGYDRAMVWAQKALPADWKVGAIYDLGVQMNEVIDARDGCPPDDCTTGTA
;
A
#
# COMPACT_ATOMS: atom_id res chain seq x y z
N MET A 1 -68.43 49.33 16.61
CA MET A 1 -68.58 49.04 15.17
C MET A 1 -67.44 49.76 14.46
N GLY A 2 -66.57 49.04 13.77
CA GLY A 2 -65.62 49.62 12.82
C GLY A 2 -64.20 49.91 13.36
N GLN A 3 -63.24 49.22 12.75
CA GLN A 3 -61.93 49.73 12.32
C GLN A 3 -61.01 50.40 13.36
N MET A 4 -60.28 49.59 14.11
CA MET A 4 -58.89 49.87 14.49
C MET A 4 -58.32 48.60 15.11
N MET A 5 -57.03 48.28 14.89
CA MET A 5 -56.33 47.05 15.33
C MET A 5 -56.25 45.90 14.31
N ALA A 6 -55.96 46.19 13.03
CA ALA A 6 -55.52 45.17 12.08
C ALA A 6 -54.33 45.62 11.21
N ILE A 7 -53.51 46.55 11.70
CA ILE A 7 -52.33 47.06 10.99
C ILE A 7 -51.18 47.21 11.98
N PHE A 8 -50.70 46.11 12.57
CA PHE A 8 -49.39 46.09 13.25
C PHE A 8 -48.70 44.72 13.22
N VAL A 9 -49.22 43.75 12.45
CA VAL A 9 -48.65 42.39 12.33
C VAL A 9 -48.14 42.10 10.89
N VAL A 10 -48.11 43.12 10.02
CA VAL A 10 -47.73 42.96 8.60
C VAL A 10 -46.26 43.34 8.31
N CYS A 11 -45.52 43.93 9.25
CA CYS A 11 -44.17 44.45 8.95
C CYS A 11 -42.97 43.66 9.50
N PHE A 12 -43.16 42.49 10.13
CA PHE A 12 -42.02 41.74 10.70
C PHE A 12 -41.71 40.40 10.02
N PHE A 13 -42.41 40.03 8.95
CA PHE A 13 -42.19 38.76 8.24
C PHE A 13 -41.70 38.91 6.78
N VAL A 14 -41.25 40.10 6.36
CA VAL A 14 -40.88 40.35 4.95
C VAL A 14 -39.43 40.81 4.73
N PHE A 15 -38.57 40.87 5.75
CA PHE A 15 -37.16 41.28 5.55
C PHE A 15 -36.14 40.36 6.24
N SER A 16 -36.13 39.10 5.81
CA SER A 16 -34.92 38.25 5.85
C SER A 16 -34.99 37.21 4.74
N PHE A 17 -35.08 37.70 3.50
CA PHE A 17 -34.51 36.96 2.38
C PHE A 17 -32.98 37.02 2.55
N PHE A 18 -32.46 36.15 3.42
CA PHE A 18 -31.04 35.81 3.38
C PHE A 18 -30.77 35.29 1.97
N LEU A 19 -29.92 36.01 1.24
CA LEU A 19 -29.25 35.51 0.05
C LEU A 19 -28.41 34.30 0.49
N ILE A 20 -29.02 33.12 0.48
CA ILE A 20 -28.29 31.86 0.51
C ILE A 20 -27.66 31.75 -0.88
N SER A 21 -26.49 32.38 -1.04
CA SER A 21 -25.56 32.03 -2.12
C SER A 21 -25.26 30.55 -1.95
N SER A 22 -25.98 29.73 -2.71
CA SER A 22 -25.64 28.32 -2.90
C SER A 22 -24.34 28.35 -3.71
N ALA A 23 -23.21 28.41 -3.00
CA ALA A 23 -21.92 28.09 -3.57
C ALA A 23 -22.04 26.64 -4.05
N THR A 24 -22.30 26.47 -5.35
CA THR A 24 -22.14 25.19 -6.00
C THR A 24 -20.67 24.86 -5.85
N ALA A 25 -20.36 23.96 -4.91
CA ALA A 25 -19.04 23.37 -4.84
C ALA A 25 -18.73 22.85 -6.24
N ALA A 26 -17.70 23.41 -6.88
CA ALA A 26 -17.21 22.87 -8.13
C ALA A 26 -16.96 21.37 -7.90
N PRO A 27 -17.43 20.48 -8.79
CA PRO A 27 -17.20 19.05 -8.61
C PRO A 27 -15.69 18.83 -8.50
N CYS A 28 -15.23 18.28 -7.37
CA CYS A 28 -13.83 17.93 -7.19
C CYS A 28 -13.36 17.11 -8.40
N SER A 29 -12.27 17.54 -9.04
CA SER A 29 -11.59 16.72 -10.04
C SER A 29 -11.26 15.35 -9.43
N ASP A 30 -11.48 14.26 -10.18
CA ASP A 30 -11.14 12.90 -9.76
C ASP A 30 -9.67 12.88 -9.26
N PRO A 31 -9.42 12.75 -7.94
CA PRO A 31 -8.08 12.95 -7.34
C PRO A 31 -7.06 11.90 -7.80
N CYS A 32 -7.50 10.89 -8.53
CA CYS A 32 -6.71 9.77 -9.03
C CYS A 32 -6.41 9.88 -10.54
N LEU A 33 -6.86 10.97 -11.17
CA LEU A 33 -6.74 11.18 -12.61
C LEU A 33 -5.44 11.93 -12.93
N HIS A 34 -4.48 11.20 -13.50
CA HIS A 34 -3.21 11.75 -13.95
C HIS A 34 -3.33 12.26 -15.38
N GLN A 35 -2.68 13.38 -15.69
CA GLN A 35 -2.57 13.90 -17.05
C GLN A 35 -1.14 13.74 -17.55
N SER A 36 -0.99 13.17 -18.76
CA SER A 36 0.32 12.89 -19.35
C SER A 36 0.19 12.73 -20.87
N LYS A 37 1.21 12.20 -21.55
CA LYS A 37 1.13 11.76 -22.94
C LYS A 37 1.30 10.25 -23.07
N ALA A 38 0.66 9.69 -24.09
CA ALA A 38 0.86 8.31 -24.52
C ALA A 38 1.52 8.27 -25.88
N ALA A 39 2.50 7.38 -26.05
CA ALA A 39 2.99 6.93 -27.35
C ALA A 39 2.48 5.50 -27.64
N TYR A 40 2.87 4.93 -28.78
CA TYR A 40 2.56 3.52 -29.08
C TYR A 40 3.74 2.73 -29.66
N PHE A 41 3.65 1.40 -29.55
CA PHE A 41 4.52 0.46 -30.24
C PHE A 41 3.71 -0.57 -31.06
N PRO A 42 4.18 -0.99 -32.25
CA PRO A 42 3.52 -2.03 -33.04
C PRO A 42 3.56 -3.39 -32.34
N LEU A 43 2.42 -4.08 -32.27
CA LEU A 43 2.33 -5.48 -31.77
C LEU A 43 2.99 -6.49 -32.73
N SER A 44 3.35 -6.07 -33.94
CA SER A 44 4.11 -6.87 -34.92
C SER A 44 5.60 -6.97 -34.58
N THR A 45 6.10 -6.10 -33.70
CA THR A 45 7.47 -6.18 -33.19
C THR A 45 7.52 -7.31 -32.15
N PRO A 46 8.48 -8.26 -32.23
CA PRO A 46 8.65 -9.26 -31.19
C PRO A 46 8.83 -8.56 -29.85
N LEU A 47 7.85 -8.72 -28.95
CA LEU A 47 7.98 -8.28 -27.57
C LEU A 47 9.09 -9.14 -26.96
N LYS A 48 10.29 -8.58 -26.82
CA LYS A 48 11.41 -9.22 -26.13
C LYS A 48 11.07 -9.34 -24.65
N SER A 49 10.34 -10.39 -24.26
CA SER A 49 9.95 -10.78 -22.89
C SER A 49 9.25 -9.75 -21.97
N GLY A 50 9.32 -8.45 -22.27
CA GLY A 50 8.96 -7.35 -21.38
C GLY A 50 9.80 -7.34 -20.09
N ALA A 51 10.04 -6.18 -19.50
CA ALA A 51 10.67 -6.08 -18.18
C ALA A 51 9.88 -6.79 -17.07
N CYS A 52 8.60 -7.12 -17.30
CA CYS A 52 7.78 -7.89 -16.38
C CYS A 52 7.95 -9.42 -16.48
N GLY A 53 8.56 -9.96 -17.53
CA GLY A 53 8.77 -11.41 -17.67
C GLY A 53 7.55 -12.20 -18.13
N TYR A 54 6.55 -11.55 -18.76
CA TYR A 54 5.38 -12.25 -19.30
C TYR A 54 5.65 -12.98 -20.63
N GLY A 55 6.81 -12.77 -21.25
CA GLY A 55 7.19 -13.47 -22.48
C GLY A 55 6.46 -12.96 -23.73
N SER A 56 6.90 -13.44 -24.91
CA SER A 56 6.40 -13.01 -26.22
C SER A 56 5.12 -13.73 -26.67
N LEU A 57 4.93 -14.99 -26.26
CA LEU A 57 3.83 -15.85 -26.70
C LEU A 57 2.51 -15.54 -25.98
N GLN A 58 2.58 -14.95 -24.80
CA GLN A 58 1.39 -14.58 -24.02
C GLN A 58 0.93 -13.16 -24.28
N ALA A 59 1.76 -12.22 -24.73
CA ALA A 59 1.37 -10.82 -24.85
C ALA A 59 0.19 -10.52 -25.81
N LYS A 60 -0.07 -11.35 -26.84
CA LYS A 60 -1.27 -11.20 -27.70
C LYS A 60 -2.56 -11.70 -27.03
N GLY A 61 -2.46 -12.72 -26.18
CA GLY A 61 -3.61 -13.29 -25.45
C GLY A 61 -3.81 -12.68 -24.05
N PHE A 62 -2.74 -12.23 -23.43
CA PHE A 62 -2.71 -11.58 -22.13
C PHE A 62 -3.42 -10.25 -22.24
N TYR A 63 -4.53 -10.13 -21.52
CA TYR A 63 -5.42 -8.98 -21.56
C TYR A 63 -5.81 -8.56 -23.00
N ASN A 64 -6.00 -9.54 -23.92
CA ASN A 64 -6.35 -9.32 -25.33
C ASN A 64 -5.38 -8.41 -26.11
N GLY A 65 -4.11 -8.35 -25.68
CA GLY A 65 -3.10 -7.50 -26.29
C GLY A 65 -3.26 -6.01 -25.98
N TYR A 66 -4.09 -5.64 -25.01
CA TYR A 66 -4.20 -4.28 -24.49
C TYR A 66 -3.17 -4.08 -23.37
N ILE A 67 -1.93 -3.89 -23.78
CA ILE A 67 -0.78 -3.78 -22.87
C ILE A 67 -0.07 -2.44 -23.02
N ALA A 68 0.74 -2.09 -22.02
CA ALA A 68 1.53 -0.87 -21.98
C ALA A 68 2.89 -1.07 -21.30
N ALA A 69 3.87 -0.25 -21.70
CA ALA A 69 5.09 0.01 -20.96
C ALA A 69 4.93 1.32 -20.18
N GLY A 70 5.44 1.40 -18.96
CA GLY A 70 5.32 2.59 -18.10
C GLY A 70 6.67 3.12 -17.65
N VAL A 71 6.70 4.39 -17.29
CA VAL A 71 7.88 5.03 -16.67
C VAL A 71 8.27 4.34 -15.35
N PRO A 72 9.50 4.55 -14.85
CA PRO A 72 9.98 3.93 -13.61
C PRO A 72 9.04 4.10 -12.40
N SER A 73 8.37 5.25 -12.25
CA SER A 73 7.40 5.50 -11.17
C SER A 73 6.13 4.64 -11.25
N LEU A 74 5.76 4.16 -12.44
CA LEU A 74 4.65 3.21 -12.62
C LEU A 74 5.16 1.76 -12.52
N PHE A 75 6.32 1.49 -13.11
CA PHE A 75 6.94 0.16 -13.13
C PHE A 75 7.42 -0.31 -11.75
N ARG A 76 8.00 0.60 -10.94
CA ARG A 76 8.48 0.39 -9.56
C ARG A 76 9.28 -0.90 -9.40
N ASP A 77 10.34 -1.04 -10.19
CA ASP A 77 11.20 -2.24 -10.21
C ASP A 77 10.41 -3.55 -10.27
N GLY A 78 9.39 -3.55 -11.12
CA GLY A 78 8.52 -4.68 -11.38
C GLY A 78 7.39 -4.91 -10.38
N VAL A 79 7.28 -4.14 -9.29
CA VAL A 79 6.12 -4.22 -8.37
C VAL A 79 4.84 -3.79 -9.09
N GLY A 80 4.94 -2.85 -10.03
CA GLY A 80 3.82 -2.43 -10.88
C GLY A 80 3.45 -3.42 -11.99
N CYS A 81 4.19 -4.51 -12.18
CA CYS A 81 3.86 -5.49 -13.22
C CYS A 81 2.48 -6.09 -13.00
N GLY A 82 1.67 -6.12 -14.07
CA GLY A 82 0.29 -6.60 -14.01
C GLY A 82 -0.72 -5.54 -13.58
N ALA A 83 -0.30 -4.33 -13.20
CA ALA A 83 -1.21 -3.24 -12.85
C ALA A 83 -2.08 -2.79 -14.04
N CYS A 84 -3.38 -2.57 -13.78
CA CYS A 84 -4.32 -2.09 -14.79
C CYS A 84 -4.55 -0.58 -14.71
N PHE A 85 -4.65 0.04 -15.89
CA PHE A 85 -4.93 1.47 -16.02
C PHE A 85 -6.08 1.69 -17.02
N HIS A 86 -6.97 2.63 -16.69
CA HIS A 86 -7.88 3.20 -17.67
C HIS A 86 -7.21 4.43 -18.29
N VAL A 87 -7.09 4.46 -19.61
CA VAL A 87 -6.40 5.52 -20.35
C VAL A 87 -7.37 6.16 -21.35
N ARG A 88 -7.45 7.50 -21.34
CA ARG A 88 -8.30 8.27 -22.25
C ARG A 88 -7.48 9.35 -22.97
N CYS A 89 -7.53 9.31 -24.30
CA CYS A 89 -7.01 10.39 -25.15
C CYS A 89 -7.90 11.65 -25.05
N LYS A 90 -7.27 12.83 -24.99
CA LYS A 90 -7.93 14.14 -24.80
C LYS A 90 -8.34 14.84 -26.10
N ASP A 91 -7.82 14.41 -27.27
CA ASP A 91 -8.18 14.99 -28.56
C ASP A 91 -9.62 14.62 -28.96
N LYS A 92 -10.55 15.57 -28.81
CA LYS A 92 -11.98 15.35 -29.10
C LYS A 92 -12.27 15.13 -30.59
N THR A 93 -11.37 15.52 -31.49
CA THR A 93 -11.56 15.37 -32.95
C THR A 93 -11.14 13.98 -33.42
N LEU A 94 -10.16 13.37 -32.75
CA LEU A 94 -9.61 12.07 -33.12
C LEU A 94 -10.05 10.93 -32.19
N CYS A 95 -10.43 11.22 -30.95
CA CYS A 95 -10.65 10.22 -29.91
C CYS A 95 -12.12 10.11 -29.49
N ARG A 96 -12.54 8.87 -29.20
CA ARG A 96 -13.94 8.50 -28.90
C ARG A 96 -14.41 8.90 -27.49
N GLY A 97 -13.56 9.52 -26.68
CA GLY A 97 -13.89 9.98 -25.32
C GLY A 97 -14.07 8.90 -24.23
N ARG A 98 -14.28 7.62 -24.55
CA ARG A 98 -14.43 6.54 -23.53
C ARG A 98 -13.13 5.85 -23.09
N GLY A 99 -11.99 6.19 -23.69
CA GLY A 99 -10.70 5.57 -23.35
C GLY A 99 -10.61 4.07 -23.63
N THR A 100 -9.62 3.40 -23.02
CA THR A 100 -9.39 1.95 -23.04
C THR A 100 -8.68 1.50 -21.76
N ASN A 101 -8.84 0.24 -21.40
CA ASN A 101 -8.06 -0.36 -20.31
C ASN A 101 -6.79 -0.99 -20.87
N VAL A 102 -5.70 -0.92 -20.10
CA VAL A 102 -4.42 -1.56 -20.42
C VAL A 102 -3.79 -2.19 -19.19
N VAL A 103 -2.96 -3.21 -19.39
CA VAL A 103 -2.12 -3.82 -18.34
C VAL A 103 -0.66 -3.40 -18.54
N LEU A 104 0.02 -3.07 -17.44
CA LEU A 104 1.45 -2.78 -17.43
C LEU A 104 2.26 -4.07 -17.55
N THR A 105 3.01 -4.21 -18.63
CA THR A 105 3.79 -5.41 -18.95
C THR A 105 5.27 -5.14 -19.20
N ASP A 106 5.68 -3.88 -19.20
CA ASP A 106 7.04 -3.49 -19.51
C ASP A 106 7.40 -2.14 -18.85
N SER A 107 8.70 -1.82 -18.88
CA SER A 107 9.24 -0.55 -18.45
C SER A 107 9.69 0.27 -19.66
N HIS A 108 9.49 1.58 -19.60
CA HIS A 108 9.98 2.52 -20.59
C HIS A 108 10.80 3.61 -19.91
N LYS A 109 12.05 3.81 -20.34
CA LYS A 109 12.96 4.85 -19.84
C LYS A 109 12.68 6.23 -20.46
N GLY A 110 11.44 6.50 -20.87
CA GLY A 110 11.04 7.73 -21.54
C GLY A 110 11.04 8.96 -20.65
N SER A 111 11.04 10.14 -21.28
CA SER A 111 10.94 11.42 -20.58
C SER A 111 9.66 11.55 -19.74
N ASN A 112 9.69 12.42 -18.73
CA ASN A 112 8.56 12.77 -17.85
C ASN A 112 7.27 13.22 -18.58
N LYS A 113 7.33 13.46 -19.90
CA LYS A 113 6.16 13.86 -20.70
C LYS A 113 5.35 12.69 -21.23
N THR A 114 5.94 11.48 -21.36
CA THR A 114 5.26 10.29 -21.90
C THR A 114 5.33 9.17 -20.88
N GLU A 115 4.31 9.08 -20.02
CA GLU A 115 4.32 8.13 -18.91
C GLU A 115 3.92 6.70 -19.32
N LEU A 116 3.17 6.54 -20.42
CA LEU A 116 2.78 5.24 -20.96
C LEU A 116 3.10 5.12 -22.46
N VAL A 117 3.62 3.97 -22.85
CA VAL A 117 3.74 3.55 -24.26
C VAL A 117 2.80 2.37 -24.46
N LEU A 118 1.72 2.59 -25.21
CA LEU A 118 0.65 1.62 -25.38
C LEU A 118 0.95 0.68 -26.55
N SER A 119 0.43 -0.54 -26.50
CA SER A 119 0.31 -1.35 -27.71
C SER A 119 -0.51 -0.61 -28.77
N GLU A 120 -0.17 -0.77 -30.05
CA GLU A 120 -0.91 -0.16 -31.17
C GLU A 120 -2.41 -0.45 -31.08
N ARG A 121 -2.78 -1.68 -30.70
CA ARG A 121 -4.17 -2.09 -30.48
C ARG A 121 -4.87 -1.27 -29.41
N ALA A 122 -4.23 -1.05 -28.26
CA ALA A 122 -4.77 -0.18 -27.22
C ALA A 122 -4.86 1.27 -27.72
N PHE A 123 -3.82 1.76 -28.38
CA PHE A 123 -3.74 3.14 -28.89
C PHE A 123 -4.87 3.46 -29.88
N ILE A 124 -5.01 2.67 -30.95
CA ILE A 124 -6.07 2.89 -31.96
C ILE A 124 -7.47 2.64 -31.41
N SER A 125 -7.61 1.83 -30.36
CA SER A 125 -8.92 1.63 -29.75
C SER A 125 -9.47 2.93 -29.19
N MET A 126 -8.62 3.87 -28.75
CA MET A 126 -9.07 5.19 -28.29
C MET A 126 -9.56 6.10 -29.42
N ALA A 127 -9.32 5.76 -30.69
CA ALA A 127 -9.74 6.56 -31.83
C ALA A 127 -11.27 6.51 -32.04
N SER A 128 -11.81 7.60 -32.57
CA SER A 128 -13.13 7.67 -33.17
C SER A 128 -13.20 6.80 -34.44
N LYS A 129 -14.42 6.44 -34.85
CA LYS A 129 -14.63 5.60 -36.05
C LYS A 129 -13.95 6.23 -37.27
N GLY A 130 -13.08 5.47 -37.93
CA GLY A 130 -12.32 5.92 -39.10
C GLY A 130 -11.06 6.75 -38.81
N LYS A 131 -10.81 7.14 -37.54
CA LYS A 131 -9.70 8.03 -37.16
C LYS A 131 -8.43 7.32 -36.71
N ALA A 132 -8.41 5.99 -36.68
CA ALA A 132 -7.25 5.20 -36.21
C ALA A 132 -5.93 5.57 -36.92
N ARG A 133 -5.94 5.71 -38.25
CA ARG A 133 -4.74 6.07 -39.02
C ARG A 133 -4.27 7.50 -38.74
N GLU A 134 -5.20 8.44 -38.55
CA GLU A 134 -4.88 9.82 -38.18
C GLU A 134 -4.27 9.88 -36.78
N LEU A 135 -4.85 9.13 -35.82
CA LEU A 135 -4.31 9.01 -34.47
C LEU A 135 -2.88 8.44 -34.47
N LEU A 136 -2.63 7.37 -35.23
CA LEU A 136 -1.29 6.76 -35.34
C LEU A 136 -0.25 7.72 -35.93
N LYS A 137 -0.64 8.60 -36.85
CA LYS A 137 0.26 9.59 -37.46
C LYS A 137 0.75 10.64 -36.47
N LEU A 138 0.05 10.87 -35.36
CA LEU A 138 0.50 11.80 -34.33
C LEU A 138 1.72 11.28 -33.56
N GLY A 139 1.91 9.95 -33.50
CA GLY A 139 2.98 9.29 -32.73
C GLY A 139 2.74 9.33 -31.22
N THR A 140 2.40 10.50 -30.69
CA THR A 140 2.15 10.78 -29.28
C THR A 140 0.87 11.60 -29.12
N VAL A 141 0.05 11.30 -28.12
CA VAL A 141 -1.21 12.01 -27.82
C VAL A 141 -1.28 12.45 -26.37
N ASP A 142 -1.91 13.59 -26.12
CA ASP A 142 -2.29 13.98 -24.76
C ASP A 142 -3.35 13.01 -24.22
N MET A 143 -3.10 12.50 -23.03
CA MET A 143 -3.96 11.54 -22.37
C MET A 143 -4.19 11.93 -20.91
N GLU A 144 -5.19 11.29 -20.35
CA GLU A 144 -5.36 11.14 -18.92
C GLU A 144 -5.47 9.65 -18.60
N TYR A 145 -5.04 9.25 -17.41
CA TYR A 145 -5.16 7.88 -16.97
C TYR A 145 -5.35 7.77 -15.47
N ARG A 146 -5.86 6.62 -15.04
CA ARG A 146 -5.98 6.28 -13.62
C ARG A 146 -5.78 4.78 -13.42
N ARG A 147 -5.27 4.39 -12.25
CA ARG A 147 -5.22 2.98 -11.83
C ARG A 147 -6.65 2.45 -11.70
N ILE A 148 -6.90 1.24 -12.20
CA ILE A 148 -8.18 0.54 -12.06
C ILE A 148 -7.95 -0.91 -11.60
N PRO A 149 -8.97 -1.58 -11.05
CA PRO A 149 -8.89 -3.01 -10.77
C PRO A 149 -8.67 -3.82 -12.05
N CYS A 150 -7.79 -4.82 -11.98
CA CYS A 150 -7.68 -5.83 -13.00
C CYS A 150 -8.79 -6.88 -12.84
N GLU A 151 -9.60 -7.08 -13.88
CA GLU A 151 -10.68 -8.06 -13.87
C GLU A 151 -10.30 -9.33 -14.64
N TYR A 152 -10.22 -10.46 -13.92
CA TYR A 152 -9.93 -11.78 -14.47
C TYR A 152 -11.04 -12.77 -14.10
N LYS A 153 -12.25 -12.57 -14.66
CA LYS A 153 -13.51 -13.19 -14.22
C LYS A 153 -13.51 -14.72 -14.11
N ASN A 154 -12.73 -15.41 -14.93
CA ASN A 154 -12.65 -16.87 -14.98
C ASN A 154 -11.19 -17.38 -14.87
N GLN A 155 -10.30 -16.59 -14.28
CA GLN A 155 -8.90 -16.97 -14.10
C GLN A 155 -8.52 -16.65 -12.66
N ASN A 156 -8.03 -17.68 -11.98
CA ASN A 156 -7.37 -17.50 -10.70
C ASN A 156 -5.95 -16.97 -10.91
N LEU A 157 -5.37 -16.46 -9.83
CA LEU A 157 -3.94 -16.23 -9.76
C LEU A 157 -3.22 -17.53 -10.15
N SER A 158 -2.34 -17.44 -11.13
CA SER A 158 -1.61 -18.59 -11.67
C SER A 158 -0.13 -18.32 -11.68
N ILE A 159 0.69 -19.38 -11.71
CA ILE A 159 2.12 -19.28 -11.87
C ILE A 159 2.55 -19.98 -13.14
N ARG A 160 3.41 -19.32 -13.93
CA ARG A 160 4.11 -19.92 -15.05
C ARG A 160 5.52 -20.28 -14.63
N ILE A 161 5.97 -21.48 -14.94
CA ILE A 161 7.37 -21.84 -14.78
C ILE A 161 8.19 -21.10 -15.85
N ASP A 162 9.07 -20.21 -15.39
CA ASP A 162 9.90 -19.37 -16.26
C ASP A 162 10.94 -20.21 -17.02
N GLU A 163 11.29 -19.78 -18.24
CA GLU A 163 12.26 -20.45 -19.11
C GLU A 163 13.65 -20.60 -18.48
N SER A 164 14.00 -19.75 -17.51
CA SER A 164 15.27 -19.83 -16.79
C SER A 164 15.30 -20.92 -15.70
N SER A 165 14.20 -21.62 -15.43
CA SER A 165 14.15 -22.70 -14.44
C SER A 165 14.93 -23.93 -14.91
N ASN A 166 15.75 -24.50 -14.03
CA ASN A 166 16.56 -25.68 -14.36
C ASN A 166 16.68 -26.60 -13.14
N LYS A 167 16.21 -27.85 -13.26
CA LYS A 167 16.33 -28.85 -12.19
C LYS A 167 17.76 -29.41 -12.15
N PRO A 168 18.36 -29.62 -10.95
CA PRO A 168 17.82 -29.34 -9.61
C PRO A 168 18.19 -27.95 -9.06
N ASN A 169 18.80 -27.09 -9.88
CA ASN A 169 19.52 -25.90 -9.40
C ASN A 169 18.60 -24.74 -9.02
N ASN A 170 17.59 -24.42 -9.83
CA ASN A 170 16.74 -23.26 -9.59
C ASN A 170 15.33 -23.44 -10.13
N LEU A 171 14.36 -22.90 -9.38
CA LEU A 171 12.97 -22.76 -9.81
C LEU A 171 12.68 -21.27 -9.90
N ALA A 172 12.30 -20.80 -11.10
CA ALA A 172 11.82 -19.45 -11.34
C ALA A 172 10.35 -19.48 -11.80
N ILE A 173 9.51 -18.63 -11.21
CA ILE A 173 8.08 -18.57 -11.48
C ILE A 173 7.65 -17.14 -11.80
N THR A 174 6.69 -17.00 -12.70
CA THR A 174 6.05 -15.73 -13.04
C THR A 174 4.59 -15.75 -12.63
N PHE A 175 4.13 -14.78 -11.84
CA PHE A 175 2.71 -14.67 -11.49
C PHE A 175 1.89 -14.10 -12.65
N LEU A 176 0.79 -14.75 -12.98
CA LEU A 176 -0.16 -14.38 -14.02
C LEU A 176 -1.54 -14.13 -13.40
N TYR A 177 -2.35 -13.29 -14.07
CA TYR A 177 -3.75 -13.04 -13.70
C TYR A 177 -3.94 -12.47 -12.28
N GLN A 178 -3.00 -11.64 -11.83
CA GLN A 178 -3.12 -10.89 -10.58
C GLN A 178 -4.26 -9.86 -10.70
N GLY A 179 -5.41 -10.15 -10.11
CA GLY A 179 -6.59 -9.31 -10.19
C GLY A 179 -6.68 -8.24 -9.09
N GLY A 180 -7.66 -7.34 -9.24
CA GLY A 180 -7.85 -6.19 -8.37
C GLY A 180 -6.85 -5.04 -8.59
N GLN A 181 -6.81 -4.09 -7.67
CA GLN A 181 -5.78 -3.05 -7.53
C GLN A 181 -4.74 -3.52 -6.51
N THR A 182 -4.17 -4.69 -6.78
CA THR A 182 -3.25 -5.36 -5.86
C THR A 182 -1.82 -5.32 -6.38
N GLU A 183 -0.85 -5.56 -5.50
CA GLU A 183 0.58 -5.71 -5.84
C GLU A 183 1.21 -6.80 -4.97
N ILE A 184 1.86 -7.79 -5.59
CA ILE A 184 2.60 -8.84 -4.86
C ILE A 184 3.98 -8.34 -4.49
N ALA A 185 4.28 -8.33 -3.19
CA ALA A 185 5.45 -7.69 -2.62
C ALA A 185 6.44 -8.65 -1.95
N LEU A 186 5.96 -9.80 -1.50
CA LEU A 186 6.76 -10.91 -1.00
C LEU A 186 6.11 -12.21 -1.45
N VAL A 187 6.94 -13.18 -1.80
CA VAL A 187 6.52 -14.54 -2.14
C VAL A 187 7.29 -15.48 -1.25
N GLU A 188 6.55 -16.28 -0.50
CA GLU A 188 7.08 -17.39 0.28
C GLU A 188 6.41 -18.68 -0.18
N PHE A 189 7.10 -19.80 0.01
CA PHE A 189 6.53 -21.11 -0.19
C PHE A 189 6.78 -22.02 0.99
N TYR A 190 5.98 -23.06 1.12
CA TYR A 190 6.19 -24.17 2.05
C TYR A 190 5.94 -25.49 1.32
N GLN A 191 6.63 -26.52 1.78
CA GLN A 191 6.45 -27.88 1.30
C GLN A 191 5.28 -28.53 2.03
N GLU A 192 4.42 -29.29 1.34
CA GLU A 192 3.20 -29.87 1.93
C GLU A 192 3.44 -30.64 3.23
N ARG A 193 4.54 -31.40 3.33
CA ARG A 193 4.86 -32.17 4.54
C ARG A 193 5.57 -31.35 5.61
N SER A 194 5.91 -30.09 5.32
CA SER A 194 6.64 -29.17 6.20
C SER A 194 5.99 -27.78 6.21
N PHE A 195 4.69 -27.73 6.53
CA PHE A 195 3.89 -26.49 6.58
C PHE A 195 4.33 -25.47 7.65
N THR A 196 5.29 -25.82 8.49
CA THR A 196 5.86 -24.94 9.52
C THR A 196 7.07 -24.14 9.03
N SER A 197 7.69 -24.51 7.90
CA SER A 197 8.89 -23.86 7.39
C SER A 197 8.63 -23.16 6.05
N TRP A 198 8.43 -21.85 6.14
CA TRP A 198 8.23 -20.96 4.99
C TRP A 198 9.56 -20.43 4.50
N VAL A 199 9.80 -20.56 3.20
CA VAL A 199 11.02 -20.10 2.53
C VAL A 199 10.65 -18.95 1.60
N SER A 200 11.30 -17.79 1.79
CA SER A 200 11.14 -16.65 0.88
C SER A 200 11.78 -16.93 -0.48
N MET A 201 11.08 -16.59 -1.54
CA MET A 201 11.64 -16.51 -2.89
C MET A 201 12.29 -15.14 -3.09
N SER A 202 13.37 -15.11 -3.86
CA SER A 202 14.06 -13.89 -4.27
C SER A 202 13.37 -13.29 -5.49
N LYS A 203 13.20 -11.97 -5.52
CA LYS A 203 12.70 -11.29 -6.71
C LYS A 203 13.81 -11.23 -7.76
N LYS A 204 13.62 -11.92 -8.89
CA LYS A 204 14.61 -11.99 -9.97
C LYS A 204 14.58 -10.72 -10.84
N TYR A 205 13.39 -10.39 -11.35
CA TYR A 205 13.06 -9.14 -12.05
C TYR A 205 11.53 -9.11 -12.28
N GLY A 206 10.94 -7.94 -12.53
CA GLY A 206 9.54 -7.88 -13.00
C GLY A 206 8.56 -8.59 -12.06
N ALA A 207 7.75 -9.50 -12.63
CA ALA A 207 6.87 -10.41 -11.90
C ALA A 207 7.49 -11.81 -11.65
N VAL A 208 8.80 -11.96 -11.85
CA VAL A 208 9.55 -13.23 -11.77
C VAL A 208 10.24 -13.37 -10.42
N TRP A 209 10.00 -14.50 -9.77
CA TRP A 209 10.52 -14.88 -8.46
C TRP A 209 11.29 -16.19 -8.56
N GLU A 210 12.36 -16.35 -7.80
CA GLU A 210 13.19 -17.56 -7.86
C GLU A 210 13.60 -18.10 -6.49
N THR A 211 13.89 -19.40 -6.46
CA THR A 211 14.49 -20.07 -5.32
C THR A 211 15.53 -21.09 -5.78
N SER A 212 16.51 -21.35 -4.92
CA SER A 212 17.60 -22.29 -5.17
C SER A 212 18.05 -22.93 -3.84
N PRO A 213 18.24 -24.25 -3.78
CA PRO A 213 17.97 -25.25 -4.84
C PRO A 213 16.46 -25.47 -5.07
N VAL A 214 16.10 -26.26 -6.09
CA VAL A 214 14.70 -26.66 -6.32
C VAL A 214 14.21 -27.52 -5.15
N PRO A 215 13.10 -27.17 -4.49
CA PRO A 215 12.52 -27.99 -3.44
C PRO A 215 12.00 -29.34 -3.98
N GLN A 216 11.99 -30.37 -3.13
CA GLN A 216 11.75 -31.75 -3.55
C GLN A 216 10.30 -32.24 -3.31
N GLU A 217 9.44 -31.38 -2.78
CA GLU A 217 8.03 -31.67 -2.49
C GLU A 217 7.08 -30.68 -3.19
N PRO A 218 5.78 -30.96 -3.26
CA PRO A 218 4.80 -30.00 -3.76
C PRO A 218 4.82 -28.70 -2.94
N LEU A 219 4.69 -27.56 -3.62
CA LEU A 219 4.84 -26.23 -3.03
C LEU A 219 3.52 -25.49 -2.95
N ASN A 220 3.18 -25.02 -1.75
CA ASN A 220 2.12 -24.05 -1.56
C ASN A 220 2.75 -22.67 -1.32
N PHE A 221 2.04 -21.61 -1.68
CA PHE A 221 2.54 -20.24 -1.65
C PHE A 221 1.80 -19.39 -0.62
N ARG A 222 2.55 -18.50 0.03
CA ARG A 222 2.04 -17.36 0.81
C ARG A 222 2.56 -16.08 0.18
N LEU A 223 1.65 -15.19 -0.16
CA LEU A 223 1.92 -13.96 -0.88
C LEU A 223 1.58 -12.78 0.03
N PHE A 224 2.51 -11.86 0.20
CA PHE A 224 2.22 -10.59 0.84
C PHE A 224 1.78 -9.59 -0.23
N VAL A 225 0.58 -9.03 -0.07
CA VAL A 225 -0.08 -8.23 -1.11
C VAL A 225 -0.38 -6.83 -0.57
N TYR A 226 -0.08 -5.80 -1.38
CA TYR A 226 -0.54 -4.42 -1.15
C TYR A 226 -1.89 -4.18 -1.84
N ARG A 227 -2.72 -3.35 -1.20
CA ARG A 227 -3.94 -2.72 -1.73
C ARG A 227 -3.96 -1.27 -1.23
N GLY A 228 -3.30 -0.37 -1.94
CA GLY A 228 -3.12 1.01 -1.46
C GLY A 228 -2.26 1.00 -0.20
N TYR A 229 -2.80 1.49 0.93
CA TYR A 229 -2.14 1.39 2.23
C TYR A 229 -2.47 0.09 2.98
N ASP A 230 -3.48 -0.67 2.56
CA ASP A 230 -3.80 -1.98 3.14
C ASP A 230 -2.80 -3.04 2.70
N ARG A 231 -2.50 -3.97 3.61
CA ARG A 231 -1.58 -5.09 3.39
C ARG A 231 -2.11 -6.35 4.04
N TYR A 232 -2.03 -7.47 3.35
CA TYR A 232 -2.51 -8.76 3.84
C TYR A 232 -1.79 -9.92 3.17
N PHE A 233 -1.97 -11.13 3.72
CA PHE A 233 -1.44 -12.36 3.14
C PHE A 233 -2.52 -13.11 2.36
N ILE A 234 -2.14 -13.67 1.22
CA ILE A 234 -2.92 -14.63 0.43
C ILE A 234 -2.19 -15.97 0.44
N PHE A 235 -2.94 -17.06 0.57
CA PHE A 235 -2.41 -18.42 0.55
C PHE A 235 -2.97 -19.16 -0.66
N SER A 236 -2.12 -19.88 -1.40
CA SER A 236 -2.59 -20.75 -2.48
C SER A 236 -3.52 -21.84 -1.94
N ALA A 237 -4.56 -22.17 -2.69
CA ALA A 237 -5.45 -23.30 -2.40
C ALA A 237 -4.97 -24.62 -3.05
N THR A 238 -4.08 -24.52 -4.04
CA THR A 238 -3.48 -25.65 -4.75
C THR A 238 -1.96 -25.55 -4.74
N ALA A 239 -1.31 -26.71 -4.68
CA ALA A 239 0.15 -26.81 -4.69
C ALA A 239 0.71 -26.92 -6.10
N LEU A 240 1.91 -26.37 -6.31
CA LEU A 240 2.74 -26.67 -7.48
C LEU A 240 3.32 -28.08 -7.33
N PRO A 241 3.10 -29.01 -8.28
CA PRO A 241 3.60 -30.38 -8.17
C PRO A 241 5.11 -30.46 -8.45
N VAL A 242 5.76 -31.49 -7.91
CA VAL A 242 7.22 -31.71 -8.04
C VAL A 242 7.65 -31.86 -9.50
N ASP A 243 6.82 -32.48 -10.35
CA ASP A 243 7.12 -32.82 -11.74
C ASP A 243 6.84 -31.67 -12.73
N TRP A 244 6.73 -30.44 -12.22
CA TRP A 244 6.50 -29.22 -12.99
C TRP A 244 7.38 -29.12 -14.25
N LYS A 245 6.82 -28.45 -15.28
CA LYS A 245 7.42 -28.29 -16.61
C LYS A 245 7.65 -26.81 -16.92
N VAL A 246 8.80 -26.50 -17.50
CA VAL A 246 9.13 -25.16 -18.01
C VAL A 246 8.06 -24.70 -19.01
N GLY A 247 7.62 -23.44 -18.88
CA GLY A 247 6.58 -22.84 -19.71
C GLY A 247 5.14 -23.21 -19.34
N ALA A 248 4.93 -24.25 -18.52
CA ALA A 248 3.59 -24.64 -18.08
C ALA A 248 3.03 -23.64 -17.04
N VAL A 249 1.71 -23.49 -17.05
CA VAL A 249 0.95 -22.62 -16.15
C VAL A 249 0.18 -23.49 -15.16
N TYR A 250 0.28 -23.16 -13.87
CA TYR A 250 -0.41 -23.83 -12.78
C TYR A 250 -1.32 -22.83 -12.07
N ASP A 251 -2.59 -23.19 -11.91
CA ASP A 251 -3.60 -22.44 -11.17
C ASP A 251 -3.35 -22.60 -9.66
N LEU A 252 -3.32 -21.49 -8.90
CA LEU A 252 -3.13 -21.49 -7.44
C LEU A 252 -4.46 -21.58 -6.64
N GLY A 253 -5.60 -21.64 -7.31
CA GLY A 253 -6.93 -21.82 -6.73
C GLY A 253 -7.47 -20.59 -6.01
N VAL A 254 -6.86 -19.41 -6.19
CA VAL A 254 -7.25 -18.16 -5.53
C VAL A 254 -7.53 -17.07 -6.54
N GLN A 255 -8.69 -16.42 -6.42
CA GLN A 255 -9.00 -15.24 -7.21
C GLN A 255 -8.76 -13.96 -6.39
N MET A 256 -8.07 -13.00 -6.99
CA MET A 256 -7.81 -11.68 -6.40
C MET A 256 -8.74 -10.66 -7.05
N ASN A 257 -9.56 -9.96 -6.27
CA ASN A 257 -10.54 -8.97 -6.78
C ASN A 257 -10.56 -7.67 -5.98
N ASP A 258 -9.60 -7.49 -5.07
CA ASP A 258 -9.56 -6.35 -4.15
C ASP A 258 -9.39 -5.01 -4.85
N VAL A 259 -10.12 -3.99 -4.40
CA VAL A 259 -10.12 -2.63 -4.95
C VAL A 259 -9.59 -1.68 -3.88
N PHE A 260 -8.90 -0.59 -4.26
CA PHE A 260 -8.47 0.41 -3.29
C PHE A 260 -9.68 0.93 -2.48
N ASP A 261 -9.48 1.13 -1.17
CA ASP A 261 -10.34 2.05 -0.45
C ASP A 261 -10.16 3.45 -1.08
N LYS A 262 -11.24 4.21 -1.22
CA LYS A 262 -11.20 5.57 -1.79
C LYS A 262 -10.22 6.50 -1.04
N ARG A 263 -9.85 6.13 0.18
CA ARG A 263 -8.91 6.83 1.06
C ARG A 263 -7.43 6.52 0.79
N ASP A 264 -7.13 5.43 0.10
CA ASP A 264 -5.79 4.83 0.11
C ASP A 264 -5.01 4.93 -1.20
N GLY A 265 -5.70 5.18 -2.32
CA GLY A 265 -5.11 5.12 -3.66
C GLY A 265 -4.60 6.46 -4.20
N CYS A 266 -4.99 7.57 -3.58
CA CYS A 266 -4.83 8.91 -4.15
C CYS A 266 -4.55 9.84 -2.98
N SER A 267 -3.35 10.43 -2.94
CA SER A 267 -3.09 11.48 -1.96
C SER A 267 -4.10 12.60 -2.23
N PRO A 268 -5.09 12.85 -1.36
CA PRO A 268 -6.03 13.92 -1.59
C PRO A 268 -5.27 15.24 -1.52
N ASP A 269 -5.62 16.19 -2.38
CA ASP A 269 -5.46 17.58 -1.99
C ASP A 269 -6.43 17.81 -0.83
N CYS A 270 -5.89 17.80 0.39
CA CYS A 270 -6.64 17.63 1.63
C CYS A 270 -7.44 18.87 2.01
N THR A 271 -8.73 18.90 1.68
CA THR A 271 -9.73 19.68 2.43
C THR A 271 -10.95 18.88 2.90
N ALA A 272 -10.97 17.54 2.76
CA ALA A 272 -12.06 16.72 3.30
C ALA A 272 -11.59 15.36 3.85
N ALA A 273 -11.55 15.30 5.18
CA ALA A 273 -11.86 14.22 6.12
C ALA A 273 -11.70 12.74 5.71
N ALA A 274 -10.78 12.05 6.40
CA ALA A 274 -11.05 10.83 7.20
C ALA A 274 -9.76 10.30 7.87
N GLY A 275 -9.70 10.35 9.21
CA GLY A 275 -8.78 9.57 10.06
C GLY A 275 -8.94 8.03 9.89
N ALA A 276 -8.11 7.15 10.45
CA ALA A 276 -7.34 7.22 11.69
C ALA A 276 -6.07 6.33 11.62
N CYS A 277 -5.15 6.49 12.58
CA CYS A 277 -3.95 5.66 12.76
C CYS A 277 -3.74 5.43 14.28
N GLY A 278 -3.51 4.19 14.74
CA GLY A 278 -3.16 3.86 16.14
C GLY A 278 -3.78 2.54 16.68
N TYR A 279 -3.26 2.03 17.82
CA TYR A 279 -3.57 0.71 18.44
C TYR A 279 -5.02 0.56 18.96
N GLY A 280 -5.38 -0.55 19.61
CA GLY A 280 -6.72 -0.82 20.16
C GLY A 280 -7.46 -1.94 19.44
N SER A 281 -8.48 -2.54 20.06
CA SER A 281 -9.22 -3.70 19.50
C SER A 281 -9.97 -3.40 18.19
N LEU A 282 -10.11 -2.12 17.84
CA LEU A 282 -10.70 -1.61 16.60
C LEU A 282 -9.65 -1.35 15.50
N ALA A 283 -8.35 -1.46 15.80
CA ALA A 283 -7.25 -1.28 14.86
C ALA A 283 -6.92 -2.55 14.03
N LYS A 284 -7.92 -3.38 13.73
CA LYS A 284 -7.74 -4.57 12.88
C LYS A 284 -7.39 -4.12 11.45
N GLY A 285 -6.19 -4.49 10.99
CA GLY A 285 -5.68 -4.15 9.64
C GLY A 285 -4.65 -3.02 9.61
N PHE A 286 -4.48 -2.29 10.72
CA PHE A 286 -3.50 -1.21 10.83
C PHE A 286 -2.34 -1.66 11.71
N ASN A 287 -1.30 -2.17 11.07
CA ASN A 287 -0.05 -2.41 11.76
C ASN A 287 0.57 -1.04 12.10
N ASN A 288 1.06 -0.88 13.33
CA ASN A 288 2.06 0.09 13.81
C ASN A 288 1.61 1.33 14.60
N GLY A 289 2.38 1.62 15.65
CA GLY A 289 2.49 2.95 16.26
C GLY A 289 3.43 3.83 15.45
N TYR A 290 2.90 4.88 14.86
CA TYR A 290 3.72 5.86 14.14
C TYR A 290 3.74 7.17 14.90
N ILE A 291 4.83 7.93 14.72
CA ILE A 291 4.90 9.30 15.18
C ILE A 291 4.40 10.23 14.08
N ALA A 292 3.42 11.05 14.41
CA ALA A 292 2.97 12.15 13.58
C ALA A 292 3.50 13.47 14.14
N LEU A 293 4.04 14.33 13.27
CA LEU A 293 4.17 15.75 13.59
C LEU A 293 2.82 16.39 13.30
N VAL A 294 2.16 16.90 14.33
CA VAL A 294 0.85 17.56 14.24
C VAL A 294 1.03 19.04 14.51
N ARG A 295 0.49 19.87 13.63
CA ARG A 295 0.49 21.32 13.79
C ARG A 295 -0.93 21.83 13.64
N CYS A 296 -1.38 22.67 14.56
CA CYS A 296 -2.64 23.36 14.44
C CYS A 296 -2.52 24.53 13.45
N LYS A 297 -3.55 24.74 12.61
CA LYS A 297 -3.54 25.75 11.54
C LYS A 297 -3.79 27.18 12.02
N ASN A 298 -4.36 27.38 13.21
CA ASN A 298 -4.66 28.70 13.74
C ASN A 298 -3.37 29.41 14.22
N LYS A 299 -2.74 30.19 13.35
CA LYS A 299 -1.48 30.91 13.62
C LYS A 299 -1.52 31.89 14.80
N THR A 300 -2.71 32.31 15.25
CA THR A 300 -2.83 33.23 16.41
C THR A 300 -2.72 32.51 17.74
N LEU A 301 -3.08 31.22 17.78
CA LEU A 301 -3.07 30.39 18.98
C LEU A 301 -1.99 29.31 18.96
N CYS A 302 -1.55 28.90 17.78
CA CYS A 302 -0.71 27.73 17.56
C CYS A 302 0.69 28.13 17.09
N GLY A 303 1.70 27.44 17.63
CA GLY A 303 3.10 27.66 17.30
C GLY A 303 3.52 26.95 16.03
N GLU A 304 4.58 27.44 15.38
CA GLU A 304 5.07 26.90 14.10
C GLU A 304 5.78 25.54 14.23
N SER A 305 6.27 25.18 15.41
CA SER A 305 7.02 23.93 15.59
C SER A 305 6.13 22.68 15.57
N GLY A 306 4.82 22.83 15.84
CA GLY A 306 3.92 21.69 16.03
C GLY A 306 4.32 20.80 17.21
N THR A 307 3.80 19.58 17.24
CA THR A 307 4.12 18.61 18.28
C THR A 307 4.22 17.20 17.72
N ASN A 308 5.18 16.42 18.23
CA ASN A 308 5.36 15.03 17.85
C ASN A 308 4.47 14.17 18.77
N VAL A 309 3.58 13.38 18.17
CA VAL A 309 2.68 12.48 18.90
C VAL A 309 2.90 11.06 18.46
N VAL A 310 2.95 10.12 19.41
CA VAL A 310 2.88 8.69 19.11
C VAL A 310 1.40 8.32 19.06
N LEU A 311 1.00 7.65 17.99
CA LEU A 311 -0.36 7.15 17.87
C LEU A 311 -0.53 5.85 18.66
N THR A 312 -1.39 5.89 19.67
CA THR A 312 -1.54 4.83 20.67
C THR A 312 -2.91 4.20 20.69
N ASP A 313 -3.91 4.77 20.03
CA ASP A 313 -5.25 4.19 19.97
C ASP A 313 -5.97 4.56 18.67
N SER A 314 -7.11 3.95 18.42
CA SER A 314 -8.03 4.27 17.33
C SER A 314 -9.30 4.88 17.90
N HIS A 315 -9.86 5.85 17.19
CA HIS A 315 -11.11 6.50 17.56
C HIS A 315 -12.12 6.37 16.43
N ASN A 316 -13.39 6.19 16.76
CA ASN A 316 -14.47 6.07 15.80
C ASN A 316 -15.27 7.39 15.77
N SER A 317 -14.72 8.40 15.09
CA SER A 317 -15.39 9.67 14.82
C SER A 317 -15.23 10.05 13.36
N SER A 318 -16.29 10.56 12.76
CA SER A 318 -16.27 11.17 11.43
C SER A 318 -15.89 12.65 11.46
N GLU A 319 -15.79 13.26 12.64
CA GLU A 319 -15.57 14.70 12.82
C GLU A 319 -14.10 15.05 13.07
N THR A 320 -13.29 14.11 13.56
CA THR A 320 -11.91 14.38 13.98
C THR A 320 -10.96 13.27 13.54
N ASP A 321 -9.81 13.67 12.97
CA ASP A 321 -8.78 12.74 12.51
C ASP A 321 -7.94 12.18 13.67
N LEU A 322 -7.70 13.00 14.70
CA LEU A 322 -6.81 12.69 15.82
C LEU A 322 -7.44 13.14 17.14
N VAL A 323 -7.36 12.28 18.16
CA VAL A 323 -7.64 12.64 19.56
C VAL A 323 -6.31 12.73 20.29
N LEU A 324 -5.92 13.96 20.66
CA LEU A 324 -4.66 14.20 21.34
C LEU A 324 -4.86 14.25 22.85
N SER A 325 -3.92 13.72 23.61
CA SER A 325 -3.85 13.97 25.06
C SER A 325 -3.74 15.47 25.34
N ASP A 326 -4.23 15.95 26.48
CA ASP A 326 -4.13 17.36 26.88
C ASP A 326 -2.71 17.91 26.72
N ARG A 327 -1.69 17.12 27.09
CA ARG A 327 -0.27 17.49 26.96
C ARG A 327 0.12 17.73 25.50
N ALA A 328 -0.30 16.85 24.60
CA ALA A 328 -0.03 16.99 23.17
C ALA A 328 -0.88 18.10 22.54
N PHE A 329 -2.11 18.30 23.01
CA PHE A 329 -2.98 19.33 22.48
C PHE A 329 -2.43 20.72 22.80
N ILE A 330 -2.03 20.97 24.05
CA ILE A 330 -1.48 22.27 24.47
C ILE A 330 -0.06 22.53 23.98
N SER A 331 0.74 21.51 23.67
CA SER A 331 2.09 21.69 23.12
C SER A 331 2.09 22.27 21.71
N MET A 332 0.96 22.19 20.99
CA MET A 332 0.78 22.90 19.73
C MET A 332 0.58 24.42 19.92
N ALA A 333 0.31 24.89 21.14
CA ALA A 333 0.01 26.30 21.39
C ALA A 333 1.26 27.19 21.32
N SER A 334 1.07 28.41 20.85
CA SER A 334 2.03 29.50 21.02
C SER A 334 2.24 29.83 22.50
N LYS A 335 3.39 30.43 22.82
CA LYS A 335 3.75 30.78 24.20
C LYS A 335 2.63 31.60 24.86
N GLY A 336 2.10 31.10 25.97
CA GLY A 336 1.02 31.74 26.73
C GLY A 336 -0.41 31.43 26.24
N LYS A 337 -0.59 30.71 25.13
CA LYS A 337 -1.89 30.44 24.49
C LYS A 337 -2.50 29.07 24.81
N ALA A 338 -1.82 28.24 25.62
CA ALA A 338 -2.26 26.89 25.96
C ALA A 338 -3.71 26.80 26.48
N ARG A 339 -4.12 27.69 27.39
CA ARG A 339 -5.49 27.71 27.94
C ARG A 339 -6.54 28.15 26.91
N GLU A 340 -6.19 29.08 26.03
CA GLU A 340 -7.08 29.55 24.97
C GLU A 340 -7.28 28.44 23.93
N LEU A 341 -6.20 27.76 23.55
CA LEU A 341 -6.25 26.62 22.64
C LEU A 341 -7.10 25.48 23.22
N LEU A 342 -6.87 25.09 24.48
CA LEU A 342 -7.59 24.00 25.13
C LEU A 342 -9.10 24.25 25.22
N LYS A 343 -9.52 25.51 25.37
CA LYS A 343 -10.94 25.90 25.40
C LYS A 343 -11.68 25.68 24.07
N LEU A 344 -10.96 25.61 22.94
CA LEU A 344 -11.59 25.32 21.65
C LEU A 344 -12.06 23.87 21.54
N GLY A 345 -11.35 22.94 22.18
CA GLY A 345 -11.63 21.50 22.13
C GLY A 345 -11.28 20.84 20.80
N ILE A 346 -11.77 21.39 19.68
CA ILE A 346 -11.52 20.92 18.31
C ILE A 346 -10.82 22.02 17.53
N VAL A 347 -9.74 21.66 16.82
CA VAL A 347 -8.97 22.59 15.99
C VAL A 347 -8.56 21.94 14.69
N ASP A 348 -8.50 22.72 13.62
CA ASP A 348 -7.94 22.27 12.36
C ASP A 348 -6.44 22.02 12.50
N VAL A 349 -6.01 20.86 12.03
CA VAL A 349 -4.62 20.43 12.07
C VAL A 349 -4.11 20.08 10.67
N GLU A 350 -2.80 20.22 10.50
CA GLU A 350 -2.03 19.54 9.48
C GLU A 350 -1.10 18.55 10.17
N TYR A 351 -0.92 17.37 9.59
CA TYR A 351 -0.02 16.38 10.16
C TYR A 351 0.68 15.57 9.09
N ARG A 352 1.88 15.09 9.44
CA ARG A 352 2.65 14.17 8.59
C ARG A 352 3.35 13.14 9.44
N ARG A 353 3.54 11.95 8.89
CA ARG A 353 4.36 10.92 9.52
C ARG A 353 5.83 11.32 9.52
N ILE A 354 6.46 11.25 10.68
CA ILE A 354 7.89 11.53 10.84
C ILE A 354 8.65 10.27 11.26
N ARG A 355 9.98 10.33 11.17
CA ARG A 355 10.87 9.23 11.57
C ARG A 355 10.93 9.14 13.09
N CYS A 356 10.77 7.93 13.62
CA CYS A 356 11.00 7.65 15.04
C CYS A 356 12.50 7.40 15.28
N GLU A 357 13.12 8.12 16.21
CA GLU A 357 14.51 7.88 16.62
C GLU A 357 14.55 7.60 18.12
N TYR A 358 14.75 6.34 18.48
CA TYR A 358 14.87 5.90 19.87
C TYR A 358 16.35 5.77 20.24
N LYS A 359 17.00 6.89 20.59
CA LYS A 359 18.42 6.89 20.96
C LYS A 359 18.66 6.00 22.17
N ASN A 360 19.68 5.13 22.09
CA ASN A 360 20.08 4.20 23.15
C ASN A 360 19.00 3.20 23.58
N GLN A 361 18.01 2.94 22.73
CA GLN A 361 16.93 2.01 23.03
C GLN A 361 16.72 1.09 21.84
N ASN A 362 16.92 -0.20 22.05
CA ASN A 362 16.64 -1.21 21.04
C ASN A 362 15.14 -1.51 20.97
N LEU A 363 14.75 -2.09 19.84
CA LEU A 363 13.47 -2.78 19.71
C LEU A 363 13.31 -3.74 20.88
N SER A 364 12.16 -3.68 21.54
CA SER A 364 11.88 -4.50 22.72
C SER A 364 10.49 -5.08 22.63
N VAL A 365 10.22 -6.14 23.39
CA VAL A 365 8.90 -6.75 23.50
C VAL A 365 8.46 -6.75 24.96
N ARG A 366 7.24 -6.28 25.22
CA ARG A 366 6.59 -6.46 26.52
C ARG A 366 5.67 -7.66 26.45
N VAL A 367 5.80 -8.58 27.39
CA VAL A 367 4.84 -9.69 27.53
C VAL A 367 3.58 -9.16 28.20
N ASP A 368 2.44 -9.32 27.56
CA ASP A 368 1.14 -8.86 28.05
C ASP A 368 0.62 -9.74 29.20
N GLU A 369 -0.13 -9.15 30.14
CA GLU A 369 -0.68 -9.85 31.30
C GLU A 369 -1.64 -11.00 30.94
N SER A 370 -2.21 -11.00 29.73
CA SER A 370 -3.06 -12.07 29.23
C SER A 370 -2.31 -13.34 28.77
N SER A 371 -0.98 -13.29 28.71
CA SER A 371 -0.14 -14.43 28.26
C SER A 371 -0.12 -15.55 29.30
N LYS A 372 -0.39 -16.79 28.86
CA LYS A 372 -0.40 -17.99 29.71
C LYS A 372 0.23 -19.17 28.95
N LYS A 373 1.46 -19.53 29.32
CA LYS A 373 2.11 -20.74 28.80
C LYS A 373 1.36 -22.01 29.29
N PRO A 374 1.15 -23.03 28.45
CA PRO A 374 1.58 -23.16 27.04
C PRO A 374 0.58 -22.62 26.00
N ASN A 375 -0.55 -22.06 26.45
CA ASN A 375 -1.70 -21.79 25.58
C ASN A 375 -1.50 -20.59 24.67
N ASN A 376 -1.02 -19.46 25.19
CA ASN A 376 -0.87 -18.23 24.41
C ASN A 376 0.27 -17.35 24.93
N LEU A 377 0.95 -16.70 23.99
CA LEU A 377 1.89 -15.62 24.25
C LEU A 377 1.42 -14.40 23.48
N VAL A 378 1.16 -13.32 24.20
CA VAL A 378 0.78 -12.02 23.64
C VAL A 378 1.89 -11.03 23.97
N ILE A 379 2.44 -10.39 22.95
CA ILE A 379 3.51 -9.40 23.12
C ILE A 379 3.09 -8.07 22.50
N THR A 380 3.60 -6.99 23.09
CA THR A 380 3.57 -5.66 22.48
C THR A 380 4.99 -5.30 22.04
N VAL A 381 5.17 -4.99 20.76
CA VAL A 381 6.45 -4.48 20.24
C VAL A 381 6.60 -3.01 20.62
N LEU A 382 7.75 -2.65 21.19
CA LEU A 382 8.11 -1.34 21.70
C LEU A 382 9.34 -0.79 21.00
N TYR A 383 9.46 0.55 20.96
CA TYR A 383 10.63 1.27 20.45
C TYR A 383 10.98 0.99 18.98
N GLN A 384 9.95 0.79 18.16
CA GLN A 384 10.09 0.66 16.71
C GLN A 384 10.55 1.98 16.10
N GLY A 385 11.83 2.09 15.77
CA GLY A 385 12.39 3.25 15.10
C GLY A 385 12.17 3.24 13.57
N GLY A 386 12.46 4.38 12.94
CA GLY A 386 12.36 4.58 11.49
C GLY A 386 10.99 5.08 11.02
N LYS A 387 10.79 5.08 9.69
CA LYS A 387 9.49 5.22 9.01
C LYS A 387 9.00 3.87 8.49
N THR A 388 9.28 2.81 9.24
CA THR A 388 8.97 1.43 8.86
C THR A 388 7.75 0.94 9.63
N GLY A 389 7.01 0.03 9.04
CA GLY A 389 5.96 -0.73 9.66
C GLY A 389 6.32 -2.21 9.76
N ILE A 390 5.91 -2.92 10.81
CA ILE A 390 6.06 -4.37 10.97
C ILE A 390 4.80 -5.05 10.41
N TYR A 391 4.98 -6.08 9.58
CA TYR A 391 3.88 -6.75 8.86
C TYR A 391 3.69 -8.20 9.22
N SER A 392 4.79 -8.86 9.54
CA SER A 392 4.78 -10.18 10.15
C SER A 392 5.86 -10.23 11.21
N VAL A 393 5.58 -11.04 12.22
CA VAL A 393 6.55 -11.42 13.25
C VAL A 393 6.66 -12.93 13.17
N ASP A 394 7.76 -13.39 12.61
CA ASP A 394 8.15 -14.78 12.61
C ASP A 394 8.92 -15.10 13.90
N VAL A 395 8.79 -16.33 14.38
CA VAL A 395 9.36 -16.79 15.64
C VAL A 395 10.18 -18.06 15.40
N PHE A 396 11.43 -18.06 15.84
CA PHE A 396 12.32 -19.21 15.78
C PHE A 396 12.61 -19.71 17.20
N GLN A 397 12.55 -21.03 17.39
CA GLN A 397 12.89 -21.63 18.67
C GLN A 397 14.41 -21.74 18.82
N GLU A 398 14.93 -21.16 19.89
CA GLU A 398 16.37 -21.12 20.20
C GLU A 398 16.98 -22.53 20.21
N GLY A 399 18.11 -22.68 19.53
CA GLY A 399 18.80 -23.98 19.37
C GLY A 399 18.17 -24.92 18.34
N THR A 400 17.15 -24.48 17.59
CA THR A 400 16.48 -25.30 16.56
C THR A 400 16.27 -24.51 15.26
N SER A 401 15.85 -25.22 14.20
CA SER A 401 15.37 -24.61 12.94
C SER A 401 13.83 -24.48 12.89
N LEU A 402 13.14 -24.74 14.00
CA LEU A 402 11.67 -24.68 14.03
C LEU A 402 11.20 -23.23 14.00
N LYS A 403 10.42 -22.93 12.95
CA LYS A 403 9.79 -21.63 12.71
C LYS A 403 8.28 -21.71 13.01
N SER A 404 7.78 -20.66 13.63
CA SER A 404 6.37 -20.36 13.82
C SER A 404 6.12 -18.88 13.47
N TYR A 405 4.88 -18.42 13.55
CA TYR A 405 4.52 -17.02 13.32
C TYR A 405 3.60 -16.53 14.43
N MET A 406 3.61 -15.21 14.63
CA MET A 406 2.62 -14.54 15.44
C MET A 406 1.53 -13.94 14.54
N THR A 407 0.30 -14.01 15.02
CA THR A 407 -0.85 -13.34 14.44
C THR A 407 -0.88 -11.90 14.95
N ASN A 408 -1.07 -10.93 14.05
CA ASN A 408 -1.33 -9.56 14.48
C ASN A 408 -2.71 -9.50 15.12
N LYS A 409 -2.76 -9.19 16.42
CA LYS A 409 -4.03 -9.05 17.13
C LYS A 409 -4.66 -7.69 16.82
N TYR A 410 -3.84 -6.65 16.93
CA TYR A 410 -4.11 -5.26 16.55
C TYR A 410 -2.84 -4.41 16.74
N GLY A 411 -2.64 -3.37 15.91
CA GLY A 411 -1.51 -2.44 16.08
C GLY A 411 -0.16 -3.16 16.07
N ALA A 412 0.63 -3.02 17.14
CA ALA A 412 1.85 -3.81 17.37
C ALA A 412 1.70 -4.85 18.50
N VAL A 413 0.48 -5.29 18.78
CA VAL A 413 0.20 -6.44 19.63
C VAL A 413 0.12 -7.68 18.76
N TRP A 414 0.94 -8.66 19.09
CA TRP A 414 1.09 -9.92 18.35
C TRP A 414 0.82 -11.08 19.29
N GLU A 415 0.19 -12.12 18.79
CA GLU A 415 -0.12 -13.31 19.58
C GLU A 415 0.27 -14.59 18.86
N MET A 416 0.73 -15.59 19.63
CA MET A 416 0.95 -16.94 19.11
C MET A 416 0.38 -17.99 20.05
N SER A 417 -0.07 -19.09 19.46
CA SER A 417 -0.61 -20.26 20.14
C SER A 417 -0.37 -21.50 19.26
N PRO A 418 0.13 -22.62 19.81
CA PRO A 418 0.66 -22.78 21.17
C PRO A 418 2.03 -22.09 21.35
N VAL A 419 2.45 -21.90 22.61
CA VAL A 419 3.75 -21.30 22.95
C VAL A 419 4.83 -22.38 23.03
N PRO A 420 5.95 -22.27 22.30
CA PRO A 420 7.04 -23.22 22.42
C PRO A 420 7.68 -23.26 23.82
N GLU A 421 8.27 -24.40 24.16
CA GLU A 421 8.97 -24.55 25.44
C GLU A 421 10.29 -23.78 25.47
N ALA A 422 11.00 -23.71 24.34
CA ALA A 422 12.29 -23.04 24.18
C ALA A 422 12.20 -21.50 24.19
N GLY A 423 13.36 -20.84 24.27
CA GLY A 423 13.49 -19.40 24.02
C GLY A 423 13.10 -19.06 22.58
N LEU A 424 12.67 -17.82 22.35
CA LEU A 424 12.08 -17.36 21.09
C LEU A 424 12.90 -16.23 20.48
N ILE A 425 13.42 -16.43 19.27
CA ILE A 425 14.10 -15.40 18.47
C ILE A 425 13.10 -14.84 17.45
N PHE A 426 12.91 -13.53 17.44
CA PHE A 426 11.99 -12.87 16.51
C PHE A 426 12.67 -12.48 15.21
N SER A 427 11.95 -12.61 14.10
CA SER A 427 12.29 -12.01 12.82
C SER A 427 11.11 -11.19 12.33
N LEU A 428 11.31 -9.89 12.14
CA LEU A 428 10.26 -8.94 11.83
C LEU A 428 10.37 -8.52 10.37
N PHE A 429 9.32 -8.77 9.59
CA PHE A 429 9.23 -8.25 8.24
C PHE A 429 8.76 -6.81 8.28
N THR A 430 9.59 -5.90 7.80
CA THR A 430 9.36 -4.46 7.88
C THR A 430 9.25 -3.82 6.50
N VAL A 431 8.33 -2.86 6.34
CA VAL A 431 8.13 -2.10 5.10
C VAL A 431 7.97 -0.61 5.42
N GLY A 432 8.63 0.26 4.66
CA GLY A 432 8.48 1.71 4.76
C GLY A 432 8.38 2.36 3.38
N GLY A 433 7.18 2.64 2.89
CA GLY A 433 7.03 2.91 1.45
C GLY A 433 7.12 1.59 0.67
N TYR A 434 8.04 1.48 -0.29
CA TYR A 434 8.20 0.26 -1.09
C TYR A 434 9.38 -0.62 -0.72
N ASP A 435 10.42 -0.15 -0.03
CA ASP A 435 11.48 -1.07 0.40
C ASP A 435 11.07 -1.89 1.62
N ARG A 436 11.77 -3.01 1.76
CA ARG A 436 11.40 -4.15 2.59
C ARG A 436 12.66 -4.67 3.25
N ALA A 437 12.58 -4.98 4.53
CA ALA A 437 13.71 -5.55 5.26
C ALA A 437 13.22 -6.59 6.28
N MET A 438 13.96 -7.69 6.38
CA MET A 438 13.83 -8.62 7.50
C MET A 438 14.76 -8.16 8.62
N VAL A 439 14.19 -7.79 9.76
CA VAL A 439 14.93 -7.37 10.95
C VAL A 439 14.97 -8.53 11.93
N TRP A 440 16.16 -9.06 12.17
CA TRP A 440 16.37 -10.17 13.11
C TRP A 440 16.70 -9.66 14.50
N ALA A 441 16.02 -10.20 15.50
CA ALA A 441 16.39 -10.01 16.90
C ALA A 441 17.76 -10.67 17.16
N GLN A 442 18.63 -9.96 17.86
CA GLN A 442 19.93 -10.48 18.29
C GLN A 442 19.85 -11.18 19.65
N LYS A 443 18.76 -10.96 20.39
CA LYS A 443 18.48 -11.59 21.68
C LYS A 443 17.12 -12.29 21.65
N ALA A 444 17.07 -13.47 22.24
CA ALA A 444 15.85 -14.24 22.39
C ALA A 444 15.00 -13.72 23.57
N LEU A 445 13.68 -13.88 23.47
CA LEU A 445 12.80 -13.92 24.63
C LEU A 445 13.06 -15.26 25.35
N PRO A 446 13.47 -15.27 26.62
CA PRO A 446 13.82 -16.52 27.30
C PRO A 446 12.58 -17.40 27.54
N ALA A 447 12.79 -18.71 27.61
CA ALA A 447 11.75 -19.72 27.81
C ALA A 447 10.86 -19.50 29.05
N ASP A 448 11.41 -18.87 30.09
CA ASP A 448 10.81 -18.61 31.40
C ASP A 448 10.34 -17.16 31.57
N TRP A 449 10.04 -16.47 30.46
CA TRP A 449 9.55 -15.11 30.42
C TRP A 449 8.44 -14.81 31.45
N LYS A 450 8.35 -13.56 31.90
CA LYS A 450 7.40 -13.10 32.91
C LYS A 450 6.39 -12.13 32.30
N VAL A 451 5.13 -12.28 32.66
CA VAL A 451 4.07 -11.33 32.31
C VAL A 451 4.41 -9.93 32.83
N GLY A 452 4.12 -8.90 32.04
CA GLY A 452 4.43 -7.49 32.33
C GLY A 452 5.89 -7.08 32.09
N ALA A 453 6.83 -8.03 31.97
CA ALA A 453 8.24 -7.73 31.78
C ALA A 453 8.54 -7.28 30.33
N ILE A 454 9.58 -6.45 30.20
CA ILE A 454 10.09 -5.94 28.93
C ILE A 454 11.43 -6.60 28.63
N TYR A 455 11.57 -7.12 27.42
CA TYR A 455 12.76 -7.80 26.94
C TYR A 455 13.36 -7.06 25.75
N ASP A 456 14.64 -6.70 25.86
CA ASP A 456 15.44 -6.07 24.82
C ASP A 456 15.80 -7.09 23.73
N LEU A 457 15.52 -6.80 22.47
CA LEU A 457 15.81 -7.69 21.34
C LEU A 457 17.21 -7.50 20.74
N GLY A 458 18.02 -6.58 21.30
CA GLY A 458 19.39 -6.31 20.86
C GLY A 458 19.52 -5.65 19.48
N VAL A 459 18.43 -5.27 18.83
CA VAL A 459 18.44 -4.66 17.49
C VAL A 459 17.77 -3.29 17.52
N GLN A 460 18.41 -2.29 16.92
CA GLN A 460 17.84 -0.96 16.77
C GLN A 460 17.37 -0.75 15.34
N MET A 461 16.10 -0.40 15.16
CA MET A 461 15.54 -0.08 13.85
C MET A 461 15.78 1.39 13.54
N ASN A 462 16.85 1.69 12.80
CA ASN A 462 17.16 3.08 12.43
C ASN A 462 16.87 3.39 10.96
N GLU A 463 16.78 2.38 10.08
CA GLU A 463 16.85 2.63 8.64
C GLU A 463 15.66 3.42 8.06
N VAL A 464 16.02 4.31 7.14
CA VAL A 464 15.09 4.94 6.20
C VAL A 464 14.96 3.95 5.06
N ILE A 465 13.83 3.24 5.03
CA ILE A 465 13.35 2.69 3.78
C ILE A 465 12.91 3.92 2.94
N ASP A 466 13.58 4.14 1.81
CA ASP A 466 13.71 5.40 1.08
C ASP A 466 12.34 6.02 0.75
N ALA A 467 12.15 7.28 1.17
CA ALA A 467 10.89 7.99 1.06
C ALA A 467 10.64 8.59 -0.34
N ARG A 468 11.39 8.15 -1.36
CA ARG A 468 11.32 8.70 -2.73
C ARG A 468 10.05 8.36 -3.52
N ASP A 469 9.13 7.62 -2.92
CA ASP A 469 8.09 6.92 -3.66
C ASP A 469 6.66 7.42 -3.38
N GLY A 470 6.53 8.71 -3.08
CA GLY A 470 5.23 9.39 -2.96
C GLY A 470 5.17 10.81 -3.49
N CYS A 471 6.29 11.39 -3.95
CA CYS A 471 6.35 12.74 -4.49
C CYS A 471 6.99 12.74 -5.89
N PRO A 472 6.43 13.48 -6.87
CA PRO A 472 7.13 13.76 -8.11
C PRO A 472 8.51 14.39 -7.84
N PRO A 473 9.53 14.12 -8.67
CA PRO A 473 10.91 14.58 -8.47
C PRO A 473 11.09 16.10 -8.29
N ASP A 474 10.11 16.89 -8.71
CA ASP A 474 10.22 18.35 -8.77
C ASP A 474 9.82 19.05 -7.44
N ASP A 475 9.28 18.33 -6.45
CA ASP A 475 8.79 18.91 -5.19
C ASP A 475 9.70 18.63 -3.96
N CYS A 476 10.89 18.06 -4.20
CA CYS A 476 11.89 17.80 -3.15
C CYS A 476 13.15 18.68 -3.26
N THR A 477 13.17 19.69 -4.14
CA THR A 477 14.34 20.55 -4.34
C THR A 477 14.04 22.05 -4.34
N THR A 478 13.06 22.52 -3.58
CA THR A 478 12.95 23.96 -3.26
C THR A 478 13.06 24.19 -1.77
N GLY A 479 14.29 24.05 -1.30
CA GLY A 479 14.80 24.70 -0.10
C GLY A 479 16.14 25.35 -0.44
N THR A 480 16.15 26.26 -1.42
CA THR A 480 17.31 27.12 -1.68
C THR A 480 17.18 28.40 -0.85
N ALA A 481 17.95 28.49 0.22
CA ALA A 481 18.85 29.60 0.58
C ALA A 481 19.52 29.28 1.92
#